data_AF-A0A1G6MLT6-F1
#
_entry.id   AF-A0A1G6MLT6-F1
#
_cell.length_a   1.000
_cell.length_b   1.000
_cell.length_c   1.000
_cell.angle_alpha   90.00
_cell.angle_beta   90.00
_cell.angle_gamma   90.00
#
_symmetry.space_group_name_H-M   'P 1'
#
loop_
_entity.id
_entity.type
_entity.pdbx_description
1 polymer ?
#
loop_
_entity_poly.entity_id
_entity_poly.type
_entity_poly.pdbx_seq_one_letter_code
_entity_poly.pdbx_strand_id
1 'polypeptide(L)'
;MALLHGLFALVYVCIFFWAVIYTCYFSWGQQGKDERGQAILNRAGSIPLTLLPLSWFLLEITNDHFYEMTFEQYKEAVWLMVTGLYILYAVLIWLFNRRS
;
A
#
# COMPACT_ATOMS: atom_id res chain seq x y z
N MET A 1 4.30 -25.07 8.93
CA MET A 1 4.83 -23.85 8.26
C MET A 1 3.98 -23.41 7.07
N ALA A 2 3.68 -24.27 6.08
CA ALA A 2 2.91 -23.88 4.89
C ALA A 2 1.50 -23.32 5.18
N LEU A 3 0.74 -23.93 6.10
CA LEU A 3 -0.59 -23.45 6.49
C LEU A 3 -0.56 -22.03 7.11
N LEU A 4 0.47 -21.73 7.90
CA LEU A 4 0.63 -20.44 8.54
C LEU A 4 0.92 -19.34 7.50
N HIS A 5 1.84 -19.60 6.56
CA HIS A 5 2.09 -18.69 5.44
C HIS A 5 0.85 -18.46 4.58
N GLY A 6 0.10 -19.53 4.27
CA GLY A 6 -1.16 -19.42 3.53
C GLY A 6 -2.20 -18.56 4.25
N LEU A 7 -2.33 -18.71 5.57
CA LEU A 7 -3.21 -17.88 6.39
C LEU A 7 -2.78 -16.40 6.36
N PHE A 8 -1.48 -16.11 6.52
CA PHE A 8 -0.97 -14.75 6.45
C PHE A 8 -1.22 -14.10 5.09
N ALA A 9 -0.97 -14.83 4.00
CA ALA A 9 -1.25 -14.35 2.64
C ALA A 9 -2.74 -14.04 2.45
N LEU A 10 -3.63 -14.92 2.93
CA LEU A 10 -5.07 -14.71 2.86
C LEU A 10 -5.51 -13.46 3.63
N VAL A 11 -5.06 -13.31 4.87
CA VAL A 11 -5.36 -12.13 5.69
C VAL A 11 -4.84 -10.85 5.02
N TYR A 12 -3.62 -10.88 4.50
CA TYR A 12 -3.02 -9.75 3.79
C TYR A 12 -3.86 -9.35 2.56
N VAL A 13 -4.27 -10.33 1.75
CA VAL A 13 -5.13 -10.10 0.58
C VAL A 13 -6.48 -9.51 0.98
N CYS A 14 -7.10 -9.99 2.06
CA CYS A 14 -8.33 -9.41 2.59
C CYS A 14 -8.15 -7.94 3.00
N ILE A 15 -7.03 -7.60 3.65
CA ILE A 15 -6.70 -6.21 4.02
C ILE A 15 -6.51 -5.35 2.76
N PHE A 16 -5.82 -5.88 1.74
CA PHE A 16 -5.64 -5.19 0.48
C PHE A 16 -6.98 -4.90 -0.22
N PHE A 17 -7.89 -5.87 -0.31
CA PHE A 17 -9.21 -5.65 -0.89
C PHE A 17 -10.03 -4.64 -0.10
N TRP A 18 -9.98 -4.69 1.24
CA TRP A 18 -10.60 -3.67 2.07
C TRP A 18 -10.04 -2.27 1.76
N ALA A 19 -8.72 -2.13 1.62
CA ALA A 19 -8.06 -0.87 1.28
C ALA A 19 -8.51 -0.33 -0.08
N VAL A 20 -8.63 -1.20 -1.09
CA VAL A 20 -9.17 -0.85 -2.43
C VAL A 20 -10.60 -0.36 -2.32
N ILE A 21 -11.48 -1.13 -1.69
CA ILE A 21 -12.90 -0.77 -1.55
C ILE A 21 -13.05 0.55 -0.81
N TYR A 22 -12.32 0.74 0.30
CA TYR A 22 -12.35 1.96 1.08
C TYR A 22 -11.88 3.18 0.28
N THR A 23 -10.75 3.04 -0.42
CA THR A 23 -10.19 4.11 -1.25
C THR A 23 -11.15 4.50 -2.38
N CYS A 24 -11.74 3.53 -3.08
CA CYS A 24 -12.74 3.77 -4.12
C CYS A 24 -13.99 4.46 -3.55
N TYR A 25 -14.52 3.95 -2.43
CA TYR A 25 -15.69 4.53 -1.77
C TYR A 25 -15.47 5.99 -1.39
N PHE A 26 -14.32 6.30 -0.78
CA PHE A 26 -13.98 7.66 -0.38
C PHE A 26 -13.78 8.57 -1.60
N SER A 27 -13.01 8.12 -2.59
CA SER A 27 -12.63 8.92 -3.77
C SER A 27 -13.81 9.23 -4.68
N TRP A 28 -14.75 8.29 -4.83
CA TRP A 28 -15.90 8.45 -5.73
C TRP A 28 -17.15 8.98 -5.02
N GLY A 29 -17.21 8.86 -3.70
CA GLY A 29 -18.28 9.43 -2.88
C GLY A 29 -18.27 10.96 -2.90
N GLN A 30 -19.35 11.57 -2.39
CA GLN A 30 -19.46 13.03 -2.32
C GLN A 30 -18.33 13.63 -1.48
N GLN A 31 -17.96 12.96 -0.37
CA GLN A 31 -16.88 13.40 0.53
C GLN A 31 -15.54 13.57 -0.18
N GLY A 32 -15.20 12.73 -1.17
CA GLY A 32 -13.95 12.83 -1.92
C GLY A 32 -13.96 13.91 -3.01
N LYS A 33 -15.13 14.38 -3.42
CA LYS A 33 -15.30 15.39 -4.48
C LYS A 33 -15.29 16.82 -3.95
N ASP A 34 -15.49 16.99 -2.65
CA ASP A 34 -15.36 18.28 -1.99
C ASP A 34 -13.89 18.71 -1.87
N GLU A 35 -13.63 20.01 -1.74
CA GLU A 35 -12.27 20.56 -1.59
C GLU A 35 -11.49 19.90 -0.45
N ARG A 36 -12.18 19.64 0.68
CA ARG A 36 -11.61 18.92 1.82
C ARG A 36 -11.22 17.48 1.44
N GLY A 37 -12.07 16.77 0.72
CA GLY A 37 -11.80 15.40 0.27
C GLY A 37 -10.58 15.33 -0.64
N GLN A 38 -10.51 16.25 -1.60
CA GLN A 38 -9.37 16.38 -2.51
C GLN A 38 -8.07 16.71 -1.75
N ALA A 39 -8.13 17.60 -0.75
CA ALA A 39 -6.98 17.89 0.10
C ALA A 39 -6.50 16.65 0.87
N ILE A 40 -7.43 15.82 1.38
CA ILE A 40 -7.11 14.54 2.04
C ILE A 40 -6.47 13.57 1.04
N LEU A 41 -7.04 13.39 -0.15
CA LEU A 41 -6.51 12.47 -1.17
C LEU A 41 -5.10 12.85 -1.61
N ASN A 42 -4.86 14.14 -1.85
CA ASN A 42 -3.55 14.66 -2.24
C ASN A 42 -2.52 14.50 -1.12
N ARG A 43 -2.90 14.82 0.12
CA ARG A 43 -2.03 14.65 1.28
C ARG A 43 -1.73 13.19 1.58
N ALA A 44 -2.72 12.31 1.47
CA ALA A 44 -2.53 10.88 1.66
C ALA A 44 -1.66 10.29 0.56
N GLY A 45 -1.79 10.76 -0.68
CA GLY A 45 -1.10 10.21 -1.85
C GLY A 45 0.37 10.61 -1.95
N SER A 46 0.74 11.77 -1.40
CA SER A 46 2.13 12.24 -1.45
C SER A 46 3.09 11.31 -0.71
N ILE A 47 2.66 10.70 0.40
CA ILE A 47 3.51 9.81 1.21
C ILE A 47 3.86 8.51 0.45
N PRO A 48 2.90 7.68 -0.01
CA PRO A 48 3.20 6.49 -0.81
C PRO A 48 3.97 6.83 -2.09
N LEU A 49 3.68 7.96 -2.73
CA LEU A 49 4.38 8.38 -3.94
C LEU A 49 5.87 8.63 -3.68
N THR A 50 6.23 9.27 -2.56
CA THR A 50 7.63 9.44 -2.15
C THR A 50 8.26 8.12 -1.70
N LEU A 51 7.51 7.26 -1.02
CA LEU A 51 8.02 5.98 -0.53
C LEU A 51 8.22 4.95 -1.64
N LEU A 52 7.51 5.04 -2.77
CA LEU A 52 7.63 4.09 -3.88
C LEU A 52 9.06 3.98 -4.43
N PRO A 53 9.72 5.06 -4.91
CA PRO A 53 11.10 4.96 -5.39
C PRO A 53 12.07 4.58 -4.28
N LEU A 54 11.82 5.00 -3.03
CA LEU A 54 12.68 4.69 -1.89
C LEU A 54 12.61 3.21 -1.49
N SER A 55 11.40 2.64 -1.44
CA SER A 55 11.18 1.22 -1.15
C SER A 55 11.71 0.33 -2.27
N TRP A 56 11.51 0.74 -3.54
CA TRP A 56 12.10 0.04 -4.67
C TRP A 56 13.63 0.06 -4.61
N PHE A 57 14.24 1.22 -4.36
CA PHE A 57 15.69 1.34 -4.24
C PHE A 57 16.27 0.47 -3.12
N LEU A 58 15.60 0.40 -1.97
CA LEU A 58 15.99 -0.49 -0.87
C LEU A 58 15.86 -1.97 -1.28
N LEU A 59 14.84 -2.33 -2.05
CA LEU A 59 14.66 -3.69 -2.55
C LEU A 59 15.80 -4.09 -3.50
N GLU A 60 16.16 -3.23 -4.45
CA GLU A 60 17.28 -3.46 -5.38
C GLU A 60 18.61 -3.62 -4.64
N ILE A 61 18.94 -2.71 -3.72
CA ILE A 61 20.15 -2.82 -2.91
C ILE A 61 20.18 -4.15 -2.16
N THR A 62 19.04 -4.56 -1.59
CA THR A 62 18.96 -5.82 -0.86
C THR A 62 19.21 -7.01 -1.77
N ASN A 63 18.57 -7.02 -2.95
CA ASN A 63 18.74 -8.08 -3.95
C ASN A 63 20.19 -8.20 -4.44
N ASP A 64 20.83 -7.06 -4.70
CA ASP A 64 22.12 -7.03 -5.38
C ASP A 64 23.32 -7.14 -4.44
N HIS A 65 23.17 -6.76 -3.16
CA HIS A 65 24.30 -6.63 -2.23
C HIS A 65 24.18 -7.41 -0.93
N PHE A 66 22.97 -7.79 -0.50
CA PHE A 66 22.77 -8.41 0.80
C PHE A 66 22.19 -9.82 0.72
N TYR A 67 21.32 -10.06 -0.27
CA TYR A 67 20.60 -11.31 -0.41
C TYR A 67 20.17 -11.51 -1.87
N GLU A 68 20.88 -12.37 -2.61
CA GLU A 68 20.54 -12.71 -3.99
C GLU A 68 19.18 -13.42 -4.03
N MET A 69 18.12 -12.66 -4.34
CA MET A 69 16.78 -13.21 -4.39
C MET A 69 16.61 -14.03 -5.66
N THR A 70 15.93 -15.16 -5.54
CA THR A 70 15.36 -15.82 -6.71
C THR A 70 14.30 -14.92 -7.35
N PHE A 71 14.04 -15.12 -8.64
CA PHE A 71 13.00 -14.36 -9.35
C PHE A 71 11.64 -14.40 -8.64
N GLU A 72 11.25 -15.54 -8.07
CA GLU A 72 9.98 -15.69 -7.34
C GLU A 72 9.96 -14.86 -6.06
N GLN A 73 11.05 -14.84 -5.29
CA GLN A 73 11.17 -14.03 -4.07
C GLN A 73 11.15 -12.53 -4.39
N TYR A 74 11.86 -12.11 -5.44
CA TYR A 74 11.85 -10.71 -5.88
C TYR A 74 10.44 -10.28 -6.33
N LYS A 75 9.75 -11.12 -7.11
CA LYS A 75 8.36 -10.88 -7.54
C LYS A 75 7.42 -10.75 -6.35
N GLU A 76 7.53 -11.62 -5.35
CA GLU A 76 6.75 -11.53 -4.11
C GLU A 76 7.06 -10.25 -3.33
N ALA A 77 8.32 -9.85 -3.24
CA ALA A 77 8.73 -8.63 -2.56
C ALA A 77 8.20 -7.36 -3.26
N VAL A 78 8.27 -7.29 -4.60
CA VAL A 78 7.65 -6.21 -5.38
C VAL A 78 6.14 -6.19 -5.18
N TRP A 79 5.49 -7.35 -5.18
CA TRP A 79 4.05 -7.45 -4.96
C TRP A 79 3.66 -6.89 -3.58
N LEU A 80 4.37 -7.28 -2.51
CA LEU A 80 4.17 -6.77 -1.15
C LEU A 80 4.47 -5.28 -1.04
N MET A 81 5.50 -4.79 -1.74
CA MET A 81 5.86 -3.38 -1.77
C MET A 81 4.72 -2.54 -2.37
N VAL A 82 4.26 -2.88 -3.57
CA VAL A 82 3.23 -2.12 -4.29
C VAL A 82 1.90 -2.17 -3.54
N THR A 83 1.45 -3.36 -3.14
CA THR A 83 0.17 -3.52 -2.43
C THR A 83 0.24 -2.95 -1.01
N GLY A 84 1.38 -3.02 -0.35
CA GLY A 84 1.61 -2.42 0.97
C GLY A 84 1.55 -0.89 0.93
N LEU A 85 2.15 -0.26 -0.08
CA LEU A 85 2.04 1.19 -0.30
C LEU A 85 0.59 1.63 -0.56
N TYR A 86 -0.19 0.81 -1.26
CA TYR A 86 -1.60 1.07 -1.48
C TYR A 86 -2.44 0.92 -0.19
N ILE A 87 -2.16 -0.10 0.64
CA ILE A 87 -2.78 -0.24 1.96
C ILE A 87 -2.47 0.99 2.82
N LEU A 88 -1.21 1.44 2.81
CA LEU A 88 -0.78 2.66 3.50
C LEU A 88 -1.59 3.88 3.01
N TYR A 89 -1.78 4.03 1.70
CA TYR A 89 -2.61 5.09 1.14
C TYR A 89 -4.04 5.10 1.73
N ALA A 90 -4.71 3.95 1.73
CA ALA A 90 -6.05 3.82 2.30
C ALA A 90 -6.10 4.16 3.80
N VAL A 91 -5.09 3.70 4.57
CA VAL A 91 -4.96 4.02 6.00
C VAL A 91 -4.76 5.51 6.23
N LEU A 92 -3.95 6.18 5.40
CA LEU A 92 -3.74 7.63 5.50
C LEU A 92 -5.00 8.42 5.20
N ILE A 93 -5.78 8.03 4.18
CA ILE A 93 -7.10 8.62 3.92
C ILE A 93 -7.98 8.50 5.16
N TRP A 94 -8.05 7.30 5.75
CA TRP A 94 -8.85 7.04 6.94
C TRP A 94 -8.42 7.87 8.15
N LEU A 95 -7.11 7.98 8.40
CA LEU A 95 -6.55 8.77 9.49
C LEU A 95 -6.82 10.27 9.32
N PHE A 96 -6.59 10.81 8.12
CA PHE A 96 -6.80 12.23 7.85
C PHE A 96 -8.28 12.60 7.87
N ASN A 97 -9.16 11.71 7.37
CA ASN A 97 -10.59 11.94 7.43
C ASN A 97 -11.13 11.99 8.87
N ARG A 98 -10.56 11.21 9.80
CA ARG A 98 -10.95 11.22 11.22
C ARG A 98 -10.46 12.44 12.00
N ARG A 99 -9.40 13.11 11.53
CA ARG A 99 -8.77 14.25 12.22
C ARG A 99 -9.20 15.62 11.68
N SER A 100 -9.89 15.66 10.55
CA SER A 100 -10.50 16.86 9.96
C SER A 100 -11.96 16.95 10.34
#